data_AF-A0A1X7NEB1-F1
#
_entry.id   AF-A0A1X7NEB1-F1
#
_cell.length_a   1.000
_cell.length_b   1.000
_cell.length_c   1.000
_cell.angle_alpha   90.00
_cell.angle_beta   90.00
_cell.angle_gamma   90.00
#
_symmetry.space_group_name_H-M   'P 1'
#
loop_
_entity.id
_entity.type
_entity.pdbx_description
1 polymer ?
#
loop_
_entity_poly.entity_id
_entity_poly.type
_entity_poly.pdbx_seq_one_letter_code
_entity_poly.pdbx_strand_id
1 'polypeptide(L)'
;MISDDLSTQRDAAAQRVEDLRDQRAAAALDGLEFDDSLLVAAERELDRIADAEGLRARRSREATAQALQAQRAATRLKMAKSVKRYLAAIDSAEKASREMAIALKQVREHAEELNQQATVLGIGSPAALHGNTLEERLSRRMSVAMRPLTGHTNRYGPLNWPPPPDPAAHWFGSWIDAERAILKRSLPDEV
;
A
#
# COMPACT_ATOMS: atom_id res chain seq x y z
N MET A 1 -20.00 -25.94 -7.62
CA MET A 1 -20.87 -27.09 -7.95
C MET A 1 -20.43 -28.42 -7.34
N ILE A 2 -19.16 -28.83 -7.36
CA ILE A 2 -18.74 -30.14 -6.79
C ILE A 2 -18.86 -30.19 -5.23
N SER A 3 -19.00 -29.06 -4.54
CA SER A 3 -19.12 -29.02 -3.06
C SER A 3 -20.48 -29.51 -2.56
N ASP A 4 -21.55 -29.12 -3.27
CA ASP A 4 -22.91 -29.55 -2.93
C ASP A 4 -23.09 -31.04 -3.23
N ASP A 5 -22.36 -31.57 -4.19
CA ASP A 5 -22.45 -32.97 -4.62
C ASP A 5 -21.94 -33.96 -3.55
N LEU A 6 -20.78 -33.72 -2.94
CA LEU A 6 -20.26 -34.60 -1.88
C LEU A 6 -21.05 -34.51 -0.57
N SER A 7 -21.50 -33.31 -0.18
CA SER A 7 -22.36 -33.14 1.01
C SER A 7 -23.68 -33.88 0.82
N THR A 8 -24.30 -33.75 -0.36
CA THR A 8 -25.55 -34.44 -0.69
C THR A 8 -25.36 -35.96 -0.73
N GLN A 9 -24.24 -36.43 -1.28
CA GLN A 9 -23.88 -37.85 -1.28
C GLN A 9 -23.63 -38.39 0.13
N ARG A 10 -22.99 -37.59 1.00
CA ARG A 10 -22.76 -37.95 2.41
C ARG A 10 -24.07 -38.11 3.16
N ASP A 11 -24.98 -37.14 3.01
CA ASP A 11 -26.27 -37.16 3.69
C ASP A 11 -27.14 -38.33 3.19
N ALA A 12 -27.11 -38.62 1.88
CA ALA A 12 -27.78 -39.80 1.32
C ALA A 12 -27.17 -41.13 1.78
N ALA A 13 -25.84 -41.22 1.90
CA ALA A 13 -25.17 -42.41 2.42
C ALA A 13 -25.43 -42.59 3.93
N ALA A 14 -25.47 -41.50 4.70
CA ALA A 14 -25.79 -41.51 6.13
C ALA A 14 -27.22 -42.00 6.38
N GLN A 15 -28.19 -41.48 5.61
CA GLN A 15 -29.57 -41.94 5.67
C GLN A 15 -29.68 -43.43 5.33
N ARG A 16 -28.96 -43.90 4.31
CA ARG A 16 -28.94 -45.33 3.94
C ARG A 16 -28.39 -46.22 5.06
N VAL A 17 -27.37 -45.76 5.79
CA VAL A 17 -26.85 -46.48 6.96
C VAL A 17 -27.88 -46.53 8.09
N GLU A 18 -28.59 -45.42 8.34
CA GLU A 18 -29.67 -45.35 9.33
C GLU A 18 -30.81 -46.30 8.98
N ASP A 19 -31.31 -46.25 7.74
CA ASP A 19 -32.37 -47.12 7.25
C ASP A 19 -32.00 -48.61 7.36
N LEU A 20 -30.75 -48.97 7.06
CA LEU A 20 -30.24 -50.34 7.18
C LEU A 20 -30.11 -50.79 8.64
N ARG A 21 -29.79 -49.88 9.56
CA ARG A 21 -29.76 -50.18 11.02
C ARG A 21 -31.16 -50.43 11.56
N ASP A 22 -32.14 -49.65 11.13
CA ASP A 22 -33.54 -49.83 11.50
C ASP A 22 -34.08 -51.16 10.96
N GLN A 23 -33.77 -51.50 9.70
CA GLN A 23 -34.12 -52.80 9.11
C GLN A 23 -33.48 -53.98 9.85
N ARG A 24 -32.22 -53.86 10.25
CA ARG A 24 -31.54 -54.87 11.06
C ARG A 24 -32.20 -55.06 12.42
N ALA A 25 -32.58 -53.96 13.08
CA ALA A 25 -33.27 -54.02 14.37
C ALA A 25 -34.66 -54.66 14.25
N ALA A 26 -35.42 -54.35 13.20
CA ALA A 26 -36.70 -54.98 12.91
C ALA A 26 -36.55 -56.49 12.64
N ALA A 27 -35.60 -56.88 11.77
CA ALA A 27 -35.34 -58.28 11.47
C ALA A 27 -34.96 -59.09 12.73
N ALA A 28 -34.17 -58.50 13.64
CA ALA A 28 -33.80 -59.13 14.90
C ALA A 28 -35.01 -59.34 15.85
N LEU A 29 -35.96 -58.40 15.88
CA LEU A 29 -37.20 -58.54 16.66
C LEU A 29 -38.13 -59.61 16.09
N ASP A 30 -38.19 -59.71 14.76
CA ASP A 30 -39.06 -60.63 14.05
C ASP A 30 -38.45 -62.04 13.86
N GLY A 31 -37.20 -62.24 14.30
CA GLY A 31 -36.47 -63.51 14.16
C GLY A 31 -36.07 -63.84 12.71
N LEU A 32 -35.98 -62.82 11.85
CA LEU A 32 -35.58 -62.94 10.45
C LEU A 32 -34.06 -62.74 10.31
N GLU A 33 -33.48 -63.35 9.28
CA GLU A 33 -32.07 -63.11 8.93
C GLU A 33 -31.91 -61.75 8.23
N PHE A 34 -30.87 -61.01 8.61
CA PHE A 34 -30.47 -59.74 7.98
C PHE A 34 -29.08 -59.90 7.35
N ASP A 35 -28.90 -59.35 6.14
CA ASP A 35 -27.61 -59.34 5.47
C ASP A 35 -26.73 -58.18 5.96
N ASP A 36 -25.90 -58.46 6.97
CA ASP A 36 -24.94 -57.51 7.52
C ASP A 36 -23.93 -56.98 6.47
N SER A 37 -23.77 -57.66 5.32
CA SER A 37 -22.86 -57.20 4.26
C SER A 37 -23.32 -55.88 3.62
N LEU A 38 -24.63 -55.63 3.58
CA LEU A 38 -25.21 -54.40 3.06
C LEU A 38 -24.89 -53.20 3.95
N LEU A 39 -25.01 -53.37 5.27
CA LEU A 39 -24.67 -52.34 6.25
C LEU A 39 -23.17 -52.03 6.22
N VAL A 40 -22.32 -53.05 6.20
CA VAL A 40 -20.86 -52.88 6.08
C VAL A 40 -20.48 -52.19 4.78
N ALA A 41 -21.16 -52.46 3.67
CA ALA A 41 -20.91 -51.79 2.40
C ALA A 41 -21.27 -50.30 2.45
N ALA A 42 -22.41 -49.94 3.05
CA ALA A 42 -22.86 -48.56 3.21
C ALA A 42 -21.97 -47.75 4.16
N GLU A 43 -21.54 -48.35 5.29
CA GLU A 43 -20.58 -47.71 6.21
C GLU A 43 -19.23 -47.45 5.53
N ARG A 44 -18.74 -48.41 4.72
CA ARG A 44 -17.52 -48.22 3.91
C ARG A 44 -17.68 -47.14 2.84
N GLU A 45 -18.86 -46.97 2.26
CA GLU A 45 -19.15 -45.88 1.32
C GLU A 45 -19.05 -44.52 2.02
N LEU A 46 -19.66 -44.40 3.21
CA LEU A 46 -19.61 -43.19 4.03
C LEU A 46 -18.17 -42.84 4.47
N ASP A 47 -17.38 -43.82 4.87
CA ASP A 47 -15.96 -43.64 5.20
C ASP A 47 -15.16 -43.12 4.00
N ARG A 48 -15.38 -43.68 2.80
CA ARG A 48 -14.73 -43.21 1.57
C ARG A 48 -15.09 -41.76 1.24
N ILE A 49 -16.35 -41.37 1.44
CA ILE A 49 -16.81 -39.99 1.23
C ILE A 49 -16.12 -39.06 2.24
N ALA A 50 -16.05 -39.44 3.51
CA ALA A 50 -15.37 -38.67 4.55
C ALA A 50 -13.86 -38.48 4.25
N ASP A 51 -13.18 -39.55 3.80
CA ASP A 51 -11.78 -39.48 3.38
C ASP A 51 -11.59 -38.53 2.18
N ALA A 52 -12.49 -38.59 1.20
CA ALA A 52 -12.47 -37.71 0.03
C ALA A 52 -12.69 -36.23 0.40
N GLU A 53 -13.63 -35.94 1.31
CA GLU A 53 -13.85 -34.60 1.87
C GLU A 53 -12.62 -34.09 2.63
N GLY A 54 -12.00 -34.94 3.45
CA GLY A 54 -10.79 -34.61 4.20
C GLY A 54 -9.63 -34.24 3.27
N LEU A 55 -9.40 -35.03 2.22
CA LEU A 55 -8.37 -34.75 1.22
C LEU A 55 -8.66 -33.45 0.46
N ARG A 56 -9.91 -33.22 0.08
CA ARG A 56 -10.33 -32.00 -0.62
C ARG A 56 -10.15 -30.76 0.27
N ALA A 57 -10.54 -30.82 1.53
CA ALA A 57 -10.34 -29.74 2.49
C ALA A 57 -8.86 -29.44 2.71
N ARG A 58 -8.01 -30.48 2.77
CA ARG A 58 -6.56 -30.32 2.82
C ARG A 58 -6.01 -29.61 1.56
N ARG A 59 -6.35 -30.09 0.37
CA ARG A 59 -5.93 -29.47 -0.91
C ARG A 59 -6.42 -28.03 -1.03
N SER A 60 -7.64 -27.74 -0.60
CA SER A 60 -8.20 -26.39 -0.60
C SER A 60 -7.42 -25.44 0.31
N ARG A 61 -7.07 -25.89 1.53
CA ARG A 61 -6.23 -25.12 2.46
C ARG A 61 -4.83 -24.87 1.90
N GLU A 62 -4.20 -25.91 1.33
CA GLU A 62 -2.88 -25.80 0.69
C GLU A 62 -2.90 -24.82 -0.49
N ALA A 63 -3.90 -24.91 -1.38
CA ALA A 63 -4.06 -23.99 -2.50
C ALA A 63 -4.30 -22.54 -2.04
N THR A 64 -5.11 -22.34 -1.00
CA THR A 64 -5.37 -21.02 -0.42
C THR A 64 -4.11 -20.43 0.21
N ALA A 65 -3.34 -21.23 0.93
CA ALA A 65 -2.08 -20.81 1.53
C ALA A 65 -1.06 -20.39 0.45
N GLN A 66 -0.94 -21.18 -0.62
CA GLN A 66 -0.08 -20.86 -1.76
C GLN A 66 -0.52 -19.57 -2.47
N ALA A 67 -1.82 -19.39 -2.70
CA ALA A 67 -2.37 -18.18 -3.31
C ALA A 67 -2.08 -16.93 -2.48
N LEU A 68 -2.27 -17.00 -1.15
CA LEU A 68 -1.95 -15.91 -0.23
C LEU A 68 -0.44 -15.61 -0.21
N GLN A 69 0.41 -16.64 -0.24
CA GLN A 69 1.85 -16.45 -0.30
C GLN A 69 2.27 -15.77 -1.61
N ALA A 70 1.71 -16.18 -2.75
CA ALA A 70 1.95 -15.55 -4.04
C ALA A 70 1.46 -14.08 -4.05
N GLN A 71 0.30 -13.80 -3.46
CA GLN A 71 -0.23 -12.43 -3.33
C GLN A 71 0.67 -11.54 -2.45
N ARG A 72 1.19 -12.07 -1.34
CA ARG A 72 2.12 -11.35 -0.47
C ARG A 72 3.43 -11.03 -1.20
N ALA A 73 4.00 -12.01 -1.92
CA ALA A 73 5.21 -11.80 -2.73
C ALA A 73 5.00 -10.74 -3.81
N ALA A 74 3.87 -10.79 -4.53
CA ALA A 74 3.51 -9.79 -5.53
C ALA A 74 3.34 -8.38 -4.92
N THR A 75 2.74 -8.30 -3.73
CA THR A 75 2.58 -7.03 -3.00
C THR A 75 3.91 -6.44 -2.55
N ARG A 76 4.84 -7.26 -2.03
CA ARG A 76 6.20 -6.82 -1.68
C ARG A 76 6.93 -6.23 -2.88
N LEU A 77 6.86 -6.90 -4.03
CA LEU A 77 7.48 -6.40 -5.26
C LEU A 77 6.86 -5.07 -5.74
N LYS A 78 5.55 -4.89 -5.60
CA LYS A 78 4.88 -3.61 -5.87
C LYS A 78 5.35 -2.53 -4.89
N MET A 79 5.49 -2.87 -3.62
CA MET A 79 5.92 -1.95 -2.58
C MET A 79 7.37 -1.48 -2.81
N ALA A 80 8.30 -2.38 -3.12
CA ALA A 80 9.67 -2.04 -3.48
C ALA A 80 9.74 -1.07 -4.68
N LYS A 81 8.89 -1.30 -5.71
CA LYS A 81 8.77 -0.38 -6.85
C LYS A 81 8.25 1.00 -6.43
N SER A 82 7.26 1.06 -5.54
CA SER A 82 6.72 2.31 -5.02
C SER A 82 7.76 3.06 -4.17
N VAL A 83 8.51 2.36 -3.31
CA VAL A 83 9.61 2.94 -2.52
C VAL A 83 10.67 3.57 -3.44
N LYS A 84 11.09 2.86 -4.49
CA LYS A 84 12.03 3.41 -5.47
C LYS A 84 11.51 4.68 -6.14
N ARG A 85 10.24 4.70 -6.54
CA ARG A 85 9.61 5.89 -7.16
C ARG A 85 9.49 7.05 -6.17
N TYR A 86 9.12 6.76 -4.92
CA TYR A 86 9.04 7.74 -3.86
C TYR A 86 10.40 8.40 -3.60
N LEU A 87 11.45 7.61 -3.38
CA LEU A 87 12.81 8.14 -3.16
C LEU A 87 13.33 8.94 -4.35
N ALA A 88 13.04 8.52 -5.58
CA ALA A 88 13.38 9.28 -6.78
C ALA A 88 12.62 10.63 -6.85
N ALA A 89 11.34 10.65 -6.43
CA ALA A 89 10.57 11.89 -6.36
C ALA A 89 11.12 12.85 -5.29
N ILE A 90 11.57 12.32 -4.14
CA ILE A 90 12.21 13.11 -3.08
C ILE A 90 13.52 13.74 -3.57
N ASP A 91 14.40 12.98 -4.21
CA ASP A 91 15.65 13.50 -4.80
C ASP A 91 15.37 14.59 -5.86
N SER A 92 14.37 14.37 -6.72
CA SER A 92 13.96 15.37 -7.70
C SER A 92 13.41 16.64 -7.04
N ALA A 93 12.64 16.52 -5.95
CA ALA A 93 12.12 17.65 -5.21
C ALA A 93 13.22 18.44 -4.51
N GLU A 94 14.22 17.76 -3.95
CA GLU A 94 15.38 18.39 -3.31
C GLU A 94 16.16 19.23 -4.34
N LYS A 95 16.48 18.65 -5.50
CA LYS A 95 17.19 19.33 -6.59
C LYS A 95 16.44 20.57 -7.06
N ALA A 96 15.15 20.43 -7.37
CA ALA A 96 14.32 21.56 -7.80
C ALA A 96 14.25 22.67 -6.75
N SER A 97 14.19 22.32 -5.46
CA SER A 97 14.17 23.30 -4.37
C SER A 97 15.50 24.06 -4.26
N ARG A 98 16.63 23.36 -4.41
CA ARG A 98 17.97 23.98 -4.42
C ARG A 98 18.17 24.88 -5.63
N GLU A 99 17.77 24.42 -6.81
CA GLU A 99 17.81 25.21 -8.06
C GLU A 99 16.94 26.47 -7.95
N MET A 100 15.74 26.35 -7.38
CA MET A 100 14.87 27.49 -7.11
C MET A 100 15.53 28.51 -6.18
N ALA A 101 16.17 28.06 -5.10
CA ALA A 101 16.88 28.94 -4.18
C ALA A 101 18.04 29.69 -4.87
N ILE A 102 18.80 29.00 -5.72
CA ILE A 102 19.88 29.61 -6.52
C ILE A 102 19.30 30.65 -7.49
N ALA A 103 18.22 30.31 -8.20
CA ALA A 103 17.59 31.23 -9.14
C ALA A 103 17.04 32.48 -8.43
N LEU A 104 16.43 32.34 -7.25
CA LEU A 104 15.97 33.48 -6.45
C LEU A 104 17.14 34.36 -5.98
N LYS A 105 18.29 33.77 -5.62
CA LYS A 105 19.50 34.53 -5.30
C LYS A 105 19.98 35.36 -6.50
N GLN A 106 20.06 34.76 -7.68
CA GLN A 106 20.45 35.45 -8.91
C GLN A 106 19.52 36.61 -9.26
N VAL A 107 18.21 36.45 -9.06
CA VAL A 107 17.25 37.54 -9.26
C VAL A 107 17.53 38.73 -8.31
N ARG A 108 17.95 38.47 -7.07
CA ARG A 108 18.34 39.54 -6.13
C ARG A 108 19.62 40.23 -6.60
N GLU A 109 20.64 39.47 -6.99
CA GLU A 109 21.91 39.99 -7.52
C GLU A 109 21.66 40.89 -8.75
N HIS A 110 20.88 40.42 -9.72
CA HIS A 110 20.55 41.23 -10.90
C HIS A 110 19.67 42.45 -10.58
N ALA A 111 18.78 42.36 -9.59
CA ALA A 111 18.01 43.53 -9.15
C ALA A 111 18.92 44.60 -8.51
N GLU A 112 19.91 44.17 -7.72
CA GLU A 112 20.92 45.07 -7.15
C GLU A 112 21.78 45.72 -8.24
N GLU A 113 22.26 44.94 -9.22
CA GLU A 113 23.00 45.44 -10.38
C GLU A 113 22.20 46.49 -11.17
N LEU A 114 20.92 46.22 -11.45
CA LEU A 114 20.04 47.17 -12.14
C LEU A 114 19.84 48.47 -11.35
N ASN A 115 19.70 48.39 -10.03
CA ASN A 115 19.56 49.57 -9.17
C ASN A 115 20.86 50.41 -9.14
N GLN A 116 22.02 49.76 -9.12
CA GLN A 116 23.32 50.44 -9.24
C GLN A 116 23.45 51.15 -10.60
N GLN A 117 23.09 50.47 -11.69
CA GLN A 117 23.09 51.05 -13.04
C GLN A 117 22.14 52.24 -13.16
N ALA A 118 20.92 52.15 -12.61
CA ALA A 118 19.96 53.25 -12.59
C ALA A 118 20.54 54.48 -11.87
N THR A 119 21.20 54.25 -10.73
CA THR A 119 21.88 55.31 -9.96
C THR A 119 22.97 56.00 -10.78
N VAL A 120 23.81 55.24 -11.49
CA VAL A 120 24.86 55.79 -12.37
C VAL A 120 24.27 56.64 -13.51
N LEU A 121 23.12 56.25 -14.04
CA LEU A 121 22.39 56.99 -15.08
C LEU A 121 21.62 58.20 -14.55
N GLY A 122 21.60 58.44 -13.24
CA GLY A 122 20.79 59.49 -12.62
C GLY A 122 19.28 59.23 -12.68
N ILE A 123 18.87 58.00 -12.99
CA ILE A 123 17.47 57.57 -13.01
C ILE A 123 17.13 57.06 -11.61
N GLY A 124 16.00 57.50 -11.07
CA GLY A 124 15.51 57.02 -9.78
C GLY A 124 15.39 55.49 -9.79
N SER A 125 16.00 54.84 -8.80
CA SER A 125 15.98 53.38 -8.68
C SER A 125 14.54 52.87 -8.46
N PRO A 126 14.07 51.88 -9.23
CA PRO A 126 12.69 51.40 -9.09
C PRO A 126 12.43 50.79 -7.71
N ALA A 127 11.48 51.35 -6.95
CA ALA A 127 11.04 50.82 -5.64
C ALA A 127 10.72 49.32 -5.67
N ALA A 128 10.21 48.82 -6.81
CA ALA A 128 9.83 47.43 -7.02
C ALA A 128 11.02 46.44 -7.06
N LEU A 129 12.25 46.92 -7.13
CA LEU A 129 13.50 46.15 -7.15
C LEU A 129 14.27 46.23 -5.82
N HIS A 130 13.71 46.87 -4.79
CA HIS A 130 14.35 47.03 -3.49
C HIS A 130 13.83 46.05 -2.44
N GLY A 131 14.77 45.45 -1.69
CA GLY A 131 14.57 44.75 -0.43
C GLY A 131 13.24 44.02 -0.30
N ASN A 132 12.44 44.43 0.69
CA ASN A 132 11.17 43.79 1.05
C ASN A 132 10.15 43.77 -0.10
N THR A 133 10.13 44.79 -0.97
CA THR A 133 9.17 44.86 -2.08
C THR A 133 9.48 43.84 -3.17
N LEU A 134 10.77 43.62 -3.46
CA LEU A 134 11.19 42.56 -4.36
C LEU A 134 10.86 41.18 -3.78
N GLU A 135 11.19 40.97 -2.50
CA GLU A 135 10.96 39.72 -1.78
C GLU A 135 9.46 39.36 -1.72
N GLU A 136 8.60 40.33 -1.45
CA GLU A 136 7.14 40.14 -1.47
C GLU A 136 6.63 39.72 -2.85
N ARG A 137 7.13 40.34 -3.93
CA ARG A 137 6.73 39.99 -5.30
C ARG A 137 7.19 38.59 -5.69
N LEU A 138 8.41 38.20 -5.30
CA LEU A 138 8.92 36.85 -5.53
C LEU A 138 8.11 35.82 -4.74
N SER A 139 7.76 36.11 -3.49
CA SER A 139 6.89 35.28 -2.66
C SER A 139 5.52 35.05 -3.29
N ARG A 140 4.87 36.11 -3.80
CA ARG A 140 3.58 36.00 -4.51
C ARG A 140 3.67 35.19 -5.80
N ARG A 141 4.78 35.28 -6.54
CA ARG A 141 5.00 34.46 -7.75
C ARG A 141 5.21 33.00 -7.40
N MET A 142 5.99 32.74 -6.35
CA MET A 142 6.20 31.39 -5.83
C MET A 142 4.89 30.75 -5.36
N SER A 143 4.05 31.48 -4.62
CA SER A 143 2.77 30.92 -4.15
C SER A 143 1.84 30.53 -5.30
N VAL A 144 1.84 31.30 -6.40
CA VAL A 144 1.12 30.94 -7.63
C VAL A 144 1.71 29.68 -8.27
N ALA A 145 3.04 29.57 -8.37
CA ALA A 145 3.70 28.39 -8.93
C ALA A 145 3.44 27.13 -8.09
N MET A 146 3.29 27.27 -6.78
CA MET A 146 3.01 26.16 -5.85
C MET A 146 1.53 25.76 -5.78
N ARG A 147 0.62 26.50 -6.44
CA ARG A 147 -0.83 26.23 -6.46
C ARG A 147 -1.23 24.77 -6.78
N PRO A 148 -0.54 24.01 -7.65
CA PRO A 148 -0.89 22.62 -7.93
C PRO A 148 -0.77 21.67 -6.73
N LEU A 149 0.00 22.01 -5.69
CA LEU A 149 0.27 21.11 -4.55
C LEU A 149 -0.95 20.87 -3.65
N THR A 150 -1.84 21.86 -3.53
CA THR A 150 -2.95 21.80 -2.56
C THR A 150 -4.32 21.82 -3.22
N GLY A 151 -4.42 22.15 -4.51
CA GLY A 151 -5.70 22.34 -5.21
C GLY A 151 -6.51 23.54 -4.69
N HIS A 152 -5.96 24.35 -3.78
CA HIS A 152 -6.63 25.51 -3.20
C HIS A 152 -6.13 26.78 -3.89
N THR A 153 -7.07 27.67 -4.24
CA THR A 153 -6.78 28.84 -5.08
C THR A 153 -6.16 30.01 -4.31
N ASN A 154 -6.45 30.15 -3.01
CA ASN A 154 -6.08 31.32 -2.19
C ASN A 154 -5.57 30.99 -0.77
N ARG A 155 -5.28 29.71 -0.45
CA ARG A 155 -4.77 29.30 0.88
C ARG A 155 -3.35 28.77 0.79
N TYR A 156 -2.44 29.58 0.27
CA TYR A 156 -1.09 29.63 0.83
C TYR A 156 -1.14 30.69 1.95
N GLY A 157 -1.78 30.35 3.08
CA GLY A 157 -1.59 31.07 4.35
C GLY A 157 -0.12 31.01 4.76
N PRO A 158 0.33 31.77 5.79
CA PRO A 158 1.75 31.92 6.08
C PRO A 158 2.42 30.55 6.12
N LEU A 159 3.31 30.30 5.15
CA LEU A 159 4.21 29.16 5.15
C LEU A 159 5.05 29.31 6.42
N ASN A 160 4.56 28.71 7.50
CA ASN A 160 5.28 28.66 8.74
C ASN A 160 6.21 27.47 8.61
N TRP A 161 7.44 27.75 8.20
CA TRP A 161 8.49 26.75 8.15
C TRP A 161 8.73 26.31 9.59
N PRO A 162 8.34 25.09 10.00
CA PRO A 162 8.71 24.63 11.33
C PRO A 162 10.23 24.71 11.41
N PRO A 163 10.80 25.18 12.55
CA PRO A 163 12.23 25.13 12.71
C PRO A 163 12.68 23.69 12.47
N PRO A 164 13.81 23.47 11.76
CA PRO A 164 14.30 22.13 11.51
C PRO A 164 14.40 21.38 12.86
N PRO A 165 14.03 20.09 12.93
CA PRO A 165 14.06 19.31 14.15
C PRO A 165 15.42 19.36 14.88
N ASP A 166 16.49 19.59 14.10
CA ASP A 166 17.83 19.91 14.58
C ASP A 166 18.57 20.77 13.52
N PRO A 167 19.01 22.01 13.84
CA PRO A 167 19.82 22.84 12.95
C PRO A 167 21.13 22.18 12.51
N ALA A 168 21.69 21.25 13.30
CA ALA A 168 22.92 20.53 12.97
C ALA A 168 22.68 19.29 12.07
N ALA A 169 21.50 18.67 12.13
CA ALA A 169 21.25 17.39 11.45
C ALA A 169 20.76 17.51 10.00
N HIS A 170 20.20 18.66 9.58
CA HIS A 170 19.44 18.74 8.32
C HIS A 170 20.04 19.66 7.25
N TRP A 171 21.06 20.46 7.57
CA TRP A 171 21.69 21.35 6.59
C TRP A 171 22.69 20.63 5.67
N PHE A 172 23.18 19.44 6.07
CA PHE A 172 24.26 18.74 5.36
C PHE A 172 23.92 17.34 4.85
N GLY A 173 22.71 16.82 5.12
CA GLY A 173 22.25 15.52 4.61
C GLY A 173 21.37 15.66 3.37
N SER A 174 21.42 14.68 2.45
CA SER A 174 20.43 14.61 1.37
C SER A 174 19.07 14.19 1.94
N TRP A 175 17.99 14.76 1.40
CA TRP A 175 16.61 14.39 1.75
C TRP A 175 16.37 12.88 1.52
N ILE A 176 17.02 12.30 0.49
CA ILE A 176 16.89 10.89 0.19
C ILE A 176 17.43 10.01 1.32
N ASP A 177 18.50 10.43 2.01
CA ASP A 177 19.13 9.64 3.07
C ASP A 177 18.29 9.69 4.36
N ALA A 178 17.71 10.86 4.66
CA ALA A 178 16.74 11.01 5.74
C ALA A 178 15.51 10.12 5.51
N GLU A 179 14.95 10.14 4.30
CA GLU A 179 13.81 9.31 3.94
C GLU A 179 14.15 7.81 3.94
N ARG A 180 15.35 7.42 3.48
CA ARG A 180 15.82 6.03 3.59
C ARG A 180 15.91 5.56 5.03
N ALA A 181 16.38 6.41 5.95
CA ALA A 181 16.45 6.06 7.37
C ALA A 181 15.07 5.83 7.97
N ILE A 182 14.08 6.64 7.58
CA ILE A 182 12.67 6.48 7.99
C ILE A 182 12.11 5.16 7.44
N LEU A 183 12.27 4.93 6.13
CA LEU A 183 11.77 3.71 5.50
C LEU A 183 12.40 2.44 6.09
N LYS A 184 13.71 2.47 6.39
CA LYS A 184 14.40 1.34 7.03
C LYS A 184 13.85 1.02 8.42
N ARG A 185 13.42 2.03 9.19
CA ARG A 185 12.81 1.83 10.51
C ARG A 185 11.37 1.32 10.42
N SER A 186 10.65 1.72 9.37
CA SER A 186 9.22 1.49 9.23
C SER A 186 8.83 0.30 8.37
N LEU A 187 9.74 -0.17 7.50
CA LEU A 187 9.50 -1.27 6.57
C LEU A 187 10.31 -2.52 6.94
N PRO A 188 9.81 -3.73 6.65
CA PRO A 188 10.61 -4.94 6.75
C PRO A 188 11.82 -4.88 5.80
N ASP A 189 12.95 -5.48 6.17
CA ASP A 189 14.17 -5.55 5.33
C ASP A 189 13.94 -6.20 3.94
N GLU A 190 12.82 -6.91 3.77
CA GLU A 190 12.43 -7.59 2.53
C GLU A 190 11.67 -6.70 1.52
N VAL A 191 11.54 -5.38 1.78
CA VAL A 191 10.86 -4.39 0.92
C VAL A 191 11.84 -3.37 0.36
#